data_AF-A0A376D9J5-F1
#
_entry.id   AF-A0A376D9J5-F1
#
_cell.length_a   1.000
_cell.length_b   1.000
_cell.length_c   1.000
_cell.angle_alpha   90.00
_cell.angle_beta   90.00
_cell.angle_gamma   90.00
#
_symmetry.space_group_name_H-M   'P 1'
#
loop_
_entity.id
_entity.type
_entity.pdbx_description
1 polymer ?
#
loop_
_entity_poly.entity_id
_entity_poly.type
_entity_poly.pdbx_seq_one_letter_code
_entity_poly.pdbx_strand_id
1 'polypeptide(L)'
;MKQIEDLTREAMGFSEKRGDSLNVVNSPFNSSDESGGELPFWQQQAFIDQLLAAGRWLLVLLVAWLLWRKAVRPQLTRRAEAMKAVQQQAQAREEVEDAVKSA
;
A
#
# COMPACT_ATOMS: atom_id res chain seq x y z
N MET A 1 -64.90 -44.39 24.54
CA MET A 1 -64.82 -43.40 23.45
C MET A 1 -63.52 -43.71 22.71
N LYS A 2 -63.45 -44.68 21.81
CA LYS A 2 -64.06 -44.80 20.47
C LYS A 2 -63.65 -43.68 19.50
N GLN A 3 -62.64 -44.01 18.70
CA GLN A 3 -62.68 -43.96 17.23
C GLN A 3 -62.82 -42.59 16.58
N ILE A 4 -61.76 -41.77 16.57
CA ILE A 4 -61.44 -40.91 15.42
C ILE A 4 -59.92 -40.67 15.39
N GLU A 5 -59.15 -41.68 15.00
CA GLU A 5 -57.84 -41.43 14.34
C GLU A 5 -57.46 -42.59 13.41
N ASP A 6 -58.45 -43.40 13.02
CA ASP A 6 -58.31 -44.57 12.15
C ASP A 6 -58.57 -44.25 10.66
N LEU A 7 -58.60 -42.98 10.24
CA LEU A 7 -58.96 -42.62 8.86
C LEU A 7 -58.02 -41.59 8.22
N THR A 8 -56.71 -41.84 8.27
CA THR A 8 -55.83 -41.44 7.15
C THR A 8 -54.67 -42.42 6.96
N ARG A 9 -54.97 -43.70 7.16
CA ARG A 9 -54.24 -44.83 6.57
C ARG A 9 -54.90 -45.13 5.23
N GLU A 10 -54.61 -44.35 4.19
CA GLU A 10 -54.71 -44.73 2.76
C GLU A 10 -54.50 -43.49 1.89
N ALA A 11 -53.25 -43.22 1.47
CA ALA A 11 -53.02 -42.38 0.28
C ALA A 11 -51.60 -42.45 -0.30
N MET A 12 -50.57 -42.90 0.43
CA MET A 12 -49.21 -42.95 -0.13
C MET A 12 -48.58 -44.29 0.21
N GLY A 13 -48.55 -45.19 -0.77
CA GLY A 13 -47.99 -46.53 -0.67
C GLY A 13 -46.51 -46.51 -0.29
N PHE A 14 -46.22 -46.57 1.01
CA PHE A 14 -44.87 -46.75 1.53
C PHE A 14 -44.68 -48.24 1.87
N SER A 15 -44.11 -48.95 0.90
CA SER A 15 -43.69 -50.34 1.04
C SER A 15 -42.42 -50.42 1.89
N GLU A 16 -42.52 -51.14 3.01
CA GLU A 16 -41.49 -51.42 4.02
C GLU A 16 -40.39 -52.40 3.53
N LYS A 17 -40.10 -52.42 2.22
CA LYS A 17 -39.10 -53.29 1.58
C LYS A 17 -38.10 -52.47 0.79
N ARG A 18 -37.03 -52.03 1.45
CA ARG A 18 -35.66 -51.89 0.93
C ARG A 18 -34.89 -51.13 1.98
N GLY A 19 -34.14 -51.86 2.80
CA GLY A 19 -33.15 -51.31 3.74
C GLY A 19 -31.98 -50.70 2.98
N ASP A 20 -32.23 -49.62 2.24
CA ASP A 20 -31.20 -48.68 1.84
C ASP A 20 -31.19 -47.56 2.87
N SER A 21 -30.10 -47.49 3.62
CA SER A 21 -29.78 -46.38 4.51
C SER A 21 -29.82 -45.07 3.73
N LEU A 22 -30.89 -44.30 3.87
CA LEU A 22 -30.91 -42.88 3.50
C LEU A 22 -29.97 -42.16 4.46
N ASN A 23 -28.67 -42.21 4.14
CA ASN A 23 -27.67 -41.35 4.74
C ASN A 23 -27.93 -39.93 4.24
N VAL A 24 -28.86 -39.24 4.91
CA VAL A 24 -29.00 -37.80 4.77
C VAL A 24 -27.82 -37.19 5.51
N VAL A 25 -26.64 -37.25 4.89
CA VAL A 25 -25.60 -36.28 5.20
C VAL A 25 -26.17 -34.94 4.78
N ASN A 26 -26.62 -34.19 5.77
CA ASN A 26 -26.78 -32.74 5.68
C ASN A 26 -25.38 -32.18 5.44
N SER A 27 -24.91 -32.31 4.19
CA SER A 27 -23.76 -31.55 3.72
C SER A 27 -24.24 -30.11 3.70
N PRO A 28 -23.69 -29.23 4.55
CA PRO A 28 -24.10 -27.84 4.56
C PRO A 28 -23.93 -27.30 3.13
N PHE A 29 -25.02 -26.78 2.57
CA PHE A 29 -25.08 -26.18 1.23
C PHE A 29 -24.21 -24.92 1.11
N ASN A 30 -23.59 -24.51 2.22
CA ASN A 30 -22.55 -23.53 2.28
C ASN A 30 -21.30 -24.28 2.78
N SER A 31 -20.45 -24.71 1.84
CA SER A 31 -19.02 -24.68 2.13
C SER A 31 -18.76 -23.22 2.48
N SER A 32 -18.64 -22.91 3.76
CA SER A 32 -18.04 -21.67 4.20
C SER A 32 -16.59 -21.71 3.76
N ASP A 33 -16.36 -21.52 2.46
CA ASP A 33 -15.21 -20.79 2.00
C ASP A 33 -15.37 -19.41 2.65
N GLU A 34 -14.89 -19.29 3.88
CA GLU A 34 -14.62 -17.99 4.51
C GLU A 34 -13.58 -17.18 3.69
N SER A 35 -13.11 -17.72 2.56
CA SER A 35 -12.29 -17.05 1.55
C SER A 35 -13.09 -16.57 0.32
N GLY A 36 -14.39 -16.84 0.23
CA GLY A 36 -15.18 -16.74 -1.00
C GLY A 36 -15.91 -15.42 -1.28
N GLY A 37 -15.45 -14.28 -0.75
CA GLY A 37 -16.18 -13.03 -0.96
C GLY A 37 -15.46 -11.71 -0.68
N GLU A 38 -14.22 -11.71 -0.21
CA GLU A 38 -13.45 -10.47 -0.07
C GLU A 38 -12.54 -10.31 -1.27
N LEU A 39 -12.67 -9.17 -1.96
CA LEU A 39 -11.79 -8.83 -3.07
C LEU A 39 -10.32 -8.97 -2.61
N PRO A 40 -9.43 -9.48 -3.49
CA PRO A 40 -7.99 -9.54 -3.22
C PRO A 40 -7.48 -8.23 -2.62
N PHE A 41 -6.56 -8.28 -1.65
CA PHE A 41 -6.12 -7.08 -0.90
C PHE A 41 -5.66 -5.91 -1.78
N TRP A 42 -5.11 -6.17 -2.97
CA TRP A 42 -4.69 -5.14 -3.94
C TRP A 42 -5.84 -4.51 -4.74
N GLN A 43 -6.99 -5.18 -4.82
CA GLN A 43 -8.23 -4.69 -5.43
C GLN A 43 -9.16 -4.04 -4.41
N GLN A 44 -8.83 -4.08 -3.12
CA GLN A 44 -9.61 -3.39 -2.10
C GLN A 44 -9.52 -1.89 -2.31
N GLN A 45 -10.67 -1.22 -2.28
CA GLN A 45 -10.76 0.25 -2.43
C GLN A 45 -9.85 0.97 -1.43
N ALA A 46 -9.80 0.49 -0.17
CA ALA A 46 -8.95 1.05 0.87
C ALA A 46 -7.46 1.02 0.50
N PHE A 47 -6.99 -0.03 -0.18
CA PHE A 47 -5.60 -0.14 -0.64
C PHE A 47 -5.31 0.88 -1.75
N ILE A 48 -6.22 1.03 -2.72
CA ILE A 48 -6.06 2.03 -3.79
C ILE A 48 -6.10 3.45 -3.23
N ASP A 49 -6.99 3.74 -2.29
CA ASP A 49 -7.08 5.05 -1.63
C ASP A 49 -5.80 5.37 -0.86
N GLN A 50 -5.24 4.39 -0.13
CA GLN A 50 -3.96 4.53 0.54
C GLN A 50 -2.80 4.70 -0.45
N LEU A 51 -2.79 3.96 -1.56
CA LEU A 51 -1.78 4.06 -2.60
C LEU A 51 -1.79 5.44 -3.27
N LEU A 52 -2.98 5.97 -3.58
CA LEU A 52 -3.15 7.31 -4.13
C LEU A 52 -2.73 8.38 -3.12
N ALA A 53 -3.09 8.22 -1.84
CA ALA A 53 -2.67 9.13 -0.78
C ALA A 53 -1.14 9.13 -0.61
N ALA A 54 -0.53 7.94 -0.56
CA ALA A 54 0.92 7.78 -0.51
C ALA A 54 1.60 8.34 -1.76
N GLY A 55 1.02 8.12 -2.95
CA GLY A 55 1.50 8.64 -4.22
C GLY A 55 1.54 10.16 -4.26
N ARG A 56 0.55 10.84 -3.65
CA ARG A 56 0.55 12.30 -3.55
C ARG A 56 1.70 12.82 -2.68
N TRP A 57 1.96 12.19 -1.53
CA TRP A 57 3.10 12.53 -0.69
C TRP A 57 4.44 12.19 -1.36
N LEU A 58 4.51 11.08 -2.08
CA LEU A 58 5.67 10.68 -2.87
C LEU A 58 6.00 11.74 -3.93
N LEU A 59 4.98 12.25 -4.64
CA LEU A 59 5.15 13.34 -5.60
C LEU A 59 5.67 14.61 -4.94
N VAL A 60 5.12 15.00 -3.80
CA VAL A 60 5.60 16.18 -3.04
C VAL A 60 7.05 15.99 -2.63
N LEU A 61 7.43 14.82 -2.11
CA LEU A 61 8.81 14.50 -1.75
C LEU A 61 9.73 14.52 -2.97
N LEU A 62 9.28 14.00 -4.12
CA LEU A 62 10.06 13.97 -5.35
C LEU A 62 10.29 15.39 -5.89
N VAL A 63 9.27 16.24 -5.86
CA VAL A 63 9.39 17.66 -6.21
C VAL A 63 10.29 18.40 -5.22
N ALA A 64 10.10 18.21 -3.92
CA ALA A 64 10.94 18.81 -2.89
C ALA A 64 12.41 18.37 -3.04
N TRP A 65 12.66 17.09 -3.31
CA TRP A 65 13.97 16.54 -3.59
C TRP A 65 14.58 17.11 -4.87
N LEU A 66 13.79 17.26 -5.93
CA LEU A 66 14.24 17.86 -7.19
C LEU A 66 14.61 19.33 -7.02
N LEU A 67 13.77 20.10 -6.32
CA LEU A 67 14.04 21.49 -5.96
C LEU A 67 15.27 21.60 -5.06
N TRP A 68 15.40 20.73 -4.06
CA TRP A 68 16.58 20.66 -3.22
C TRP A 68 17.84 20.38 -4.04
N ARG A 69 17.81 19.38 -4.92
CA ARG A 69 18.93 19.06 -5.81
C ARG A 69 19.29 20.21 -6.74
N LYS A 70 18.29 20.92 -7.27
CA LYS A 70 18.47 22.04 -8.20
C LYS A 70 18.82 23.35 -7.50
N ALA A 71 18.43 23.59 -6.24
CA ALA A 71 18.66 24.85 -5.54
C ALA A 71 19.84 24.76 -4.54
N VAL A 72 19.96 23.66 -3.80
CA VAL A 72 21.00 23.52 -2.77
C VAL A 72 22.37 23.31 -3.38
N ARG A 73 22.51 22.45 -4.40
CA ARG A 73 23.81 22.28 -5.09
C ARG A 73 24.39 23.58 -5.64
N PRO A 74 23.67 24.37 -6.48
CA PRO A 74 24.25 25.59 -7.04
C PRO A 74 24.45 26.68 -5.98
N GLN A 75 23.67 26.71 -4.91
CA GLN A 75 23.89 27.70 -3.85
C GLN A 75 25.14 27.38 -3.02
N LEU A 76 25.44 26.09 -2.76
CA LEU A 76 26.71 25.73 -2.11
C LEU A 76 27.90 26.02 -3.02
N THR A 77 27.82 25.68 -4.32
CA THR A 77 28.94 25.96 -5.24
C THR A 77 29.14 27.46 -5.44
N ARG A 78 28.07 28.27 -5.59
CA ARG A 78 28.19 29.73 -5.68
C ARG A 78 28.84 30.35 -4.45
N ARG A 79 28.48 29.88 -3.25
CA ARG A 79 29.10 30.36 -2.01
C ARG A 79 30.56 29.94 -1.89
N ALA A 80 30.89 28.71 -2.31
CA ALA A 80 32.26 28.22 -2.33
C ALA A 80 33.15 28.99 -3.32
N GLU A 81 32.64 29.32 -4.51
CA GLU A 81 33.34 30.14 -5.51
C GLU A 81 33.55 31.57 -5.02
N ALA A 82 32.54 32.19 -4.41
CA ALA A 82 32.66 33.53 -3.84
C ALA A 82 33.73 33.59 -2.73
N MET A 83 33.77 32.59 -1.84
CA MET A 83 34.83 32.51 -0.82
C MET A 83 36.22 32.31 -1.43
N LYS A 84 36.35 31.44 -2.44
CA LYS A 84 37.63 31.23 -3.14
C LYS A 84 38.13 32.50 -3.82
N ALA A 85 37.25 33.25 -4.48
CA ALA A 85 37.63 34.51 -5.14
C ALA A 85 38.14 35.55 -4.13
N VAL A 86 37.51 35.65 -2.96
CA VAL A 86 37.96 36.55 -1.88
C VAL A 86 39.31 36.10 -1.32
N GLN A 87 39.51 34.79 -1.09
CA GLN A 87 40.80 34.26 -0.64
C GLN A 87 41.92 34.48 -1.65
N GLN A 88 41.67 34.25 -2.93
CA GLN A 88 42.66 34.50 -3.98
C GLN A 88 43.05 35.97 -4.08
N GLN A 89 42.08 36.88 -3.94
CA GLN A 89 42.38 38.32 -3.89
C GLN A 89 43.17 38.71 -2.65
N ALA A 90 42.89 38.11 -1.49
CA ALA A 90 43.66 38.34 -0.27
C ALA A 90 45.11 37.85 -0.42
N GLN A 91 45.30 36.63 -0.93
CA GLN A 91 46.63 36.06 -1.19
C GLN A 91 47.42 36.87 -2.21
N ALA A 92 46.80 37.28 -3.33
CA ALA A 92 47.46 38.10 -4.33
C ALA A 92 47.87 39.49 -3.80
N ARG A 93 47.10 40.06 -2.86
CA ARG A 93 47.48 41.32 -2.19
C ARG A 93 48.65 41.13 -1.25
N GLU A 94 48.65 40.02 -0.51
CA GLU A 94 49.72 39.66 0.42
C GLU A 94 51.04 39.40 -0.32
N GLU A 95 51.01 38.66 -1.43
CA GLU A 95 52.18 38.45 -2.29
C GLU A 95 52.75 39.75 -2.88
N VAL A 96 51.89 40.68 -3.30
CA VAL A 96 52.33 41.99 -3.79
C VAL A 96 52.92 42.84 -2.67
N GLU A 97 52.34 42.80 -1.47
CA GLU A 97 52.87 43.53 -0.31
C GLU A 97 54.25 43.00 0.11
N ASP A 98 54.42 41.68 0.14
CA ASP A 98 55.71 41.04 0.42
C ASP A 98 56.76 41.36 -0.65
N ALA A 99 56.38 41.33 -1.93
CA ALA A 99 57.27 41.72 -3.02
C ALA A 99 57.74 43.18 -2.89
N VAL A 100 56.84 44.10 -2.52
CA VAL A 100 57.18 45.52 -2.30
C VAL A 100 58.06 45.73 -1.07
N LYS A 101 57.84 44.98 0.03
CA LYS A 101 58.70 45.05 1.23
C LYS A 101 60.09 44.46 1.03
N SER A 102 60.23 43.54 0.08
CA SER A 102 61.50 42.84 -0.20
C SER A 102 62.42 43.55 -1.21
N ALA A 103 61.94 44.62 -1.85
CA ALA A 103 62.65 45.43 -2.84
C ALA A 103 63.20 46.73 -2.22
#